data_AF-A0A151LYX2-F1
#
_entry.id   AF-A0A151LYX2-F1
#
_cell.length_a   1.000
_cell.length_b   1.000
_cell.length_c   1.000
_cell.angle_alpha   90.00
_cell.angle_beta   90.00
_cell.angle_gamma   90.00
#
_symmetry.space_group_name_H-M   'P 1'
#
loop_
_entity.id
_entity.type
_entity.pdbx_description
1 polymer ?
#
loop_
_entity_poly.entity_id
_entity_poly.type
_entity_poly.pdbx_seq_one_letter_code
_entity_poly.pdbx_strand_id
1 'polypeptide(L)'
;MAGLPRRIIKETQRLLAEPVPGIKAEPDESNARYFHVVIADKLGRICLDILKDKWSPALQIRTVLLSIQALLSAPNPDDPLANDVAEQWKTNEAQAIETARAWTRLYAMNNI
;
A
#
# COMPACT_ATOMS: atom_id res chain seq x y z
N MET A 1 22.89 6.44 -20.20
CA MET A 1 21.67 6.53 -19.37
C MET A 1 21.79 7.73 -18.46
N ALA A 2 20.77 8.58 -18.35
CA ALA A 2 20.78 9.67 -17.38
C ALA A 2 20.78 9.09 -15.95
N GLY A 3 21.66 9.60 -15.08
CA GLY A 3 21.75 9.15 -13.70
C GLY A 3 20.43 9.31 -12.92
N LEU A 4 20.28 8.58 -11.82
CA LEU A 4 19.12 8.71 -10.96
C LEU A 4 19.06 10.12 -10.35
N PRO A 5 17.86 10.76 -10.32
CA PRO A 5 17.69 12.01 -9.61
C PRO A 5 18.12 11.88 -8.14
N ARG A 6 18.80 12.91 -7.61
CA ARG A 6 19.23 12.96 -6.19
C ARG A 6 18.09 12.69 -5.21
N ARG A 7 16.87 13.09 -5.57
CA ARG A 7 15.66 12.84 -4.78
C ARG A 7 15.42 11.34 -4.57
N ILE A 8 15.42 10.56 -5.66
CA ILE A 8 15.18 9.11 -5.60
C ILE A 8 16.25 8.46 -4.72
N ILE A 9 17.52 8.79 -4.95
CA ILE A 9 18.64 8.26 -4.15
C ILE A 9 18.42 8.53 -2.65
N LYS A 10 18.07 9.77 -2.28
CA LYS A 10 17.84 10.14 -0.87
C LYS A 10 16.62 9.45 -0.28
N GLU A 11 15.52 9.30 -1.03
CA GLU A 11 14.32 8.62 -0.55
C GLU A 11 14.57 7.12 -0.37
N THR A 12 15.27 6.45 -1.30
CA THR A 12 15.69 5.05 -1.15
C THR A 12 16.57 4.86 0.09
N GLN A 13 17.59 5.70 0.26
CA GLN A 13 18.49 5.62 1.44
C GLN A 13 17.73 5.81 2.75
N ARG A 14 16.79 6.76 2.80
CA ARG A 14 15.96 7.00 3.99
C ARG A 14 15.04 5.83 4.29
N LEU A 15 14.41 5.22 3.28
CA LEU A 15 13.55 4.05 3.48
C LEU A 15 14.35 2.85 3.99
N LEU A 16 15.58 2.66 3.51
CA LEU A 16 16.46 1.58 3.98
C LEU A 16 16.95 1.83 5.42
N ALA A 17 17.22 3.09 5.79
CA ALA A 17 17.66 3.46 7.13
C ALA A 17 16.51 3.50 8.16
N GLU A 18 15.33 3.96 7.75
CA GLU A 18 14.14 4.16 8.56
C GLU A 18 12.92 3.52 7.88
N PRO A 19 12.82 2.18 7.88
CA PRO A 19 11.70 1.49 7.25
C PRO A 19 10.38 1.81 7.94
N VAL A 20 9.29 1.76 7.17
CA VAL A 20 7.94 1.89 7.73
C VAL A 20 7.59 0.58 8.44
N PRO A 21 7.23 0.60 9.74
CA PRO A 21 6.89 -0.62 10.47
C PRO A 21 5.78 -1.41 9.77
N GLY A 22 6.03 -2.70 9.50
CA GLY A 22 5.07 -3.59 8.85
C GLY A 22 4.99 -3.47 7.32
N ILE A 23 5.82 -2.63 6.68
CA ILE A 23 5.90 -2.51 5.22
C ILE A 23 7.32 -2.79 4.76
N LYS A 24 7.48 -3.79 3.88
CA LYS A 24 8.70 -4.03 3.12
C LYS A 24 8.58 -3.35 1.77
N ALA A 25 9.45 -2.39 1.49
CA ALA A 25 9.52 -1.69 0.21
C ALA A 25 10.95 -1.72 -0.31
N GLU A 26 11.17 -2.38 -1.44
CA GLU A 26 12.49 -2.54 -2.06
C GLU A 26 12.49 -1.93 -3.47
N PRO A 27 13.55 -1.22 -3.87
CA PRO A 27 13.67 -0.72 -5.24
C PRO A 27 13.81 -1.89 -6.21
N ASP A 28 13.27 -1.73 -7.43
CA ASP A 28 13.45 -2.71 -8.49
C ASP A 28 14.92 -2.81 -8.94
N GLU A 29 15.41 -4.04 -9.12
CA GLU A 29 16.81 -4.33 -9.46
C GLU A 29 17.21 -3.75 -10.83
N SER A 30 16.28 -3.70 -11.78
CA SER A 30 16.53 -3.19 -13.13
C SER A 30 16.36 -1.67 -13.22
N ASN A 31 15.53 -1.08 -12.35
CA ASN A 31 15.26 0.35 -12.35
C ASN A 31 14.75 0.85 -11.00
N ALA A 32 15.65 1.44 -10.21
CA ALA A 32 15.39 2.01 -8.89
C ALA A 32 14.40 3.21 -8.86
N ARG A 33 13.77 3.57 -10.00
CA ARG A 33 12.59 4.45 -10.03
C ARG A 33 11.31 3.71 -9.66
N TYR A 34 11.31 2.39 -9.75
CA TYR A 34 10.21 1.53 -9.34
C TYR A 34 10.51 0.89 -7.99
N PHE A 35 9.46 0.70 -7.19
CA PHE A 35 9.53 0.02 -5.90
C PHE A 35 8.48 -1.09 -5.88
N HIS A 36 8.88 -2.25 -5.37
CA HIS A 36 7.98 -3.37 -5.13
C HIS A 36 7.35 -3.21 -3.75
N VAL A 37 6.02 -3.13 -3.73
CA VAL A 37 5.20 -3.05 -2.52
C VAL A 37 4.16 -4.17 -2.60
N VAL A 38 4.16 -5.07 -1.62
CA VAL A 38 3.24 -6.22 -1.61
C VAL A 38 1.95 -5.83 -0.90
N ILE A 39 0.83 -5.85 -1.61
CA ILE A 39 -0.52 -5.52 -1.09
C ILE A 39 -1.52 -6.53 -1.69
N ALA A 40 -2.28 -7.22 -0.85
CA ALA A 40 -3.17 -8.30 -1.28
C ALA A 40 -4.56 -7.76 -1.67
N ASP A 41 -4.88 -7.81 -2.97
CA ASP A 41 -6.22 -7.66 -3.55
C ASP A 41 -6.33 -8.59 -4.80
N LYS A 42 -7.56 -8.92 -5.25
CA LYS A 42 -7.82 -9.77 -6.42
C LYS A 42 -7.11 -9.25 -7.69
N LEU A 43 -6.88 -7.94 -7.81
CA LEU A 43 -6.11 -7.32 -8.89
C LEU A 43 -5.01 -6.36 -8.40
N GLY A 44 -4.82 -6.24 -7.08
CA GLY A 44 -3.80 -5.38 -6.47
C GLY A 44 -4.04 -3.87 -6.66
N ARG A 45 -5.26 -3.44 -7.01
CA ARG A 45 -5.54 -2.02 -7.31
C ARG A 45 -5.93 -1.29 -6.03
N ILE A 46 -5.41 -0.07 -5.86
CA ILE A 46 -5.69 0.78 -4.70
C ILE A 46 -6.27 2.09 -5.19
N CYS A 47 -7.43 2.46 -4.67
CA CYS A 47 -7.97 3.80 -4.84
C CYS A 47 -7.52 4.63 -3.63
N LEU A 48 -6.52 5.48 -3.83
CA LEU A 48 -6.07 6.44 -2.85
C LEU A 48 -5.91 7.78 -3.55
N ASP A 49 -6.62 8.81 -3.09
CA ASP A 49 -6.69 10.13 -3.73
C ASP A 49 -5.30 10.78 -3.93
N ILE A 50 -4.39 10.57 -2.98
CA ILE A 50 -3.00 11.03 -3.09
C ILE A 50 -2.19 10.34 -4.20
N LEU A 51 -2.68 9.22 -4.76
CA LEU A 51 -2.11 8.56 -5.93
C LEU A 51 -2.74 9.04 -7.25
N LYS A 52 -3.73 9.93 -7.19
CA LYS A 52 -4.48 10.44 -8.34
C LYS A 52 -4.52 11.96 -8.34
N ASP A 53 -5.63 12.55 -7.92
CA ASP A 53 -5.93 13.98 -8.02
C ASP A 53 -5.32 14.81 -6.90
N LYS A 54 -5.05 14.20 -5.74
CA LYS A 54 -4.34 14.85 -4.62
C LYS A 54 -2.84 14.54 -4.60
N TRP A 55 -2.31 14.02 -5.69
CA TRP A 55 -0.87 13.84 -5.83
C TRP A 55 -0.16 15.20 -5.76
N SER A 56 0.91 15.25 -4.96
CA SER A 56 1.78 16.41 -4.86
C SER A 56 3.24 15.95 -4.90
N PRO A 57 4.13 16.68 -5.62
CA PRO A 57 5.56 16.39 -5.58
C PRO A 57 6.15 16.58 -4.17
N ALA A 58 5.43 17.15 -3.21
CA ALA A 58 5.87 17.17 -1.81
C ALA A 58 5.76 15.80 -1.12
N LEU A 59 4.90 14.90 -1.61
CA LEU A 59 4.75 13.55 -1.08
C LEU A 59 6.01 12.73 -1.35
N GLN A 60 6.46 12.03 -0.31
CA GLN A 60 7.58 11.08 -0.38
C GLN A 60 7.03 9.66 -0.37
N ILE A 61 7.83 8.70 -0.85
CA ILE A 61 7.46 7.28 -0.87
C ILE A 61 7.01 6.83 0.54
N ARG A 62 7.73 7.24 1.59
CA ARG A 62 7.37 6.95 2.98
C ARG A 62 5.94 7.42 3.33
N THR A 63 5.56 8.63 2.94
CA THR A 63 4.22 9.19 3.22
C THR A 63 3.13 8.44 2.48
N VAL A 64 3.41 8.02 1.24
CA VAL A 64 2.50 7.19 0.44
C VAL A 64 2.28 5.83 1.13
N LEU A 65 3.36 5.16 1.54
CA LEU A 65 3.29 3.87 2.23
C LEU A 65 2.53 3.95 3.57
N LEU A 66 2.73 5.01 4.35
CA LEU A 66 1.97 5.26 5.57
C LEU A 66 0.49 5.49 5.30
N SER A 67 0.15 6.18 4.20
CA SER A 67 -1.25 6.41 3.82
C SER A 67 -1.93 5.09 3.40
N ILE A 68 -1.21 4.20 2.73
CA ILE A 68 -1.68 2.84 2.44
C ILE A 68 -1.89 2.04 3.72
N GLN A 69 -0.95 2.09 4.68
CA GLN A 69 -1.13 1.44 5.98
C GLN A 69 -2.37 1.96 6.72
N ALA A 70 -2.58 3.28 6.70
CA ALA A 70 -3.75 3.90 7.30
C ALA A 70 -5.05 3.40 6.65
N LEU A 71 -5.08 3.28 5.32
CA LEU A 71 -6.22 2.73 4.59
C LEU A 71 -6.52 1.26 4.98
N LEU A 72 -5.49 0.43 5.14
CA LEU A 72 -5.66 -0.95 5.60
C LEU A 72 -6.15 -1.04 7.06
N SER A 73 -5.82 -0.04 7.88
CA SER A 73 -6.24 0.03 9.29
C SER A 73 -7.67 0.57 9.44
N ALA A 74 -8.09 1.44 8.53
CA ALA A 74 -9.40 2.06 8.51
C ALA A 74 -9.98 2.06 7.07
N PRO A 75 -10.55 0.91 6.64
CA PRO A 75 -11.20 0.82 5.33
C PRO A 75 -12.35 1.83 5.20
N ASN A 76 -12.56 2.36 4.00
CA ASN A 76 -13.68 3.26 3.70
C ASN A 76 -14.73 2.53 2.83
N PRO A 77 -15.79 1.97 3.42
CA PRO A 77 -16.83 1.29 2.65
C PRO A 77 -17.77 2.25 1.91
N ASP A 78 -17.72 3.56 2.17
CA ASP A 78 -18.53 4.58 1.48
C ASP A 78 -17.95 5.01 0.12
N ASP A 79 -16.66 4.73 -0.12
CA ASP A 79 -16.00 4.91 -1.42
C ASP A 79 -15.25 3.62 -1.83
N PRO A 80 -15.98 2.55 -2.16
CA PRO A 80 -15.37 1.24 -2.35
C PRO A 80 -14.86 1.01 -3.77
N LEU A 81 -13.69 0.36 -3.88
CA LEU A 81 -13.24 -0.22 -5.15
C LEU A 81 -13.91 -1.58 -5.43
N ALA A 82 -14.27 -2.32 -4.37
CA ALA A 82 -14.93 -3.61 -4.41
C ALA A 82 -16.29 -3.51 -3.69
N ASN A 83 -17.36 -3.31 -4.46
CA ASN A 83 -18.70 -3.08 -3.93
C ASN A 83 -19.23 -4.24 -3.07
N ASP A 84 -18.91 -5.48 -3.45
CA ASP A 84 -19.29 -6.70 -2.73
C ASP A 84 -18.67 -6.76 -1.32
N VAL A 85 -17.38 -6.47 -1.22
CA VAL A 85 -16.65 -6.43 0.06
C VAL A 85 -17.16 -5.29 0.94
N ALA A 86 -17.45 -4.14 0.35
CA ALA A 86 -17.95 -2.98 1.07
C ALA A 86 -19.38 -3.17 1.59
N GLU A 87 -20.25 -3.80 0.80
CA GLU A 87 -21.60 -4.17 1.23
C GLU A 87 -21.55 -5.15 2.40
N GLN A 88 -20.66 -6.16 2.34
CA GLN A 88 -20.42 -7.05 3.47
C GLN A 88 -19.91 -6.29 4.70
N TRP A 89 -18.97 -5.34 4.53
CA TRP A 89 -18.44 -4.53 5.62
C TRP A 89 -19.52 -3.69 6.29
N LYS A 90 -20.43 -3.07 5.51
CA LYS A 90 -21.56 -2.30 6.04
C LYS A 90 -22.62 -3.17 6.70
N THR A 91 -22.86 -4.35 6.17
CA THR A 91 -23.92 -5.26 6.66
C THR A 91 -23.49 -6.01 7.92
N ASN A 92 -22.24 -6.49 7.94
CA ASN A 92 -21.69 -7.27 9.05
C ASN A 92 -20.17 -7.08 9.15
N GLU A 93 -19.77 -5.97 9.77
CA GLU A 93 -18.37 -5.60 9.99
C GLU A 93 -17.59 -6.70 10.75
N ALA A 94 -18.20 -7.34 11.75
CA ALA A 94 -17.53 -8.40 12.52
C ALA A 94 -17.12 -9.59 11.63
N GLN A 95 -18.02 -10.02 10.74
CA GLN A 95 -17.74 -11.09 9.77
C GLN A 95 -16.74 -10.65 8.70
N ALA A 96 -16.81 -9.39 8.25
CA ALA A 96 -15.84 -8.84 7.32
C ALA A 96 -14.42 -8.83 7.92
N ILE A 97 -14.28 -8.43 9.19
CA ILE A 97 -13.00 -8.47 9.92
C ILE A 97 -12.50 -9.91 10.09
N GLU A 98 -13.38 -10.86 10.40
CA GLU A 98 -13.00 -12.27 10.51
C GLU A 98 -12.53 -12.84 9.17
N THR A 99 -13.23 -12.50 8.09
CA THR A 99 -12.84 -12.87 6.71
C THR A 99 -11.49 -12.28 6.35
N ALA A 100 -11.27 -11.00 6.65
CA ALA A 100 -10.00 -10.32 6.42
C ALA A 100 -8.85 -11.02 7.18
N ARG A 101 -9.05 -11.36 8.47
CA ARG A 101 -8.05 -12.13 9.24
C ARG A 101 -7.78 -13.50 8.62
N ALA A 102 -8.81 -14.21 8.17
CA ALA A 102 -8.64 -15.52 7.54
C ALA A 102 -7.82 -15.40 6.24
N TRP A 103 -8.11 -14.40 5.40
CA TRP A 103 -7.36 -14.13 4.18
C TRP A 103 -5.92 -13.71 4.45
N THR A 104 -5.67 -12.89 5.48
CA THR A 104 -4.30 -12.56 5.90
C THR A 104 -3.51 -13.82 6.24
N ARG A 105 -4.11 -14.78 6.96
CA ARG A 105 -3.44 -16.06 7.29
C ARG A 105 -3.15 -16.90 6.04
N LEU A 106 -4.09 -16.95 5.10
CA LEU A 106 -3.96 -17.76 3.88
C LEU A 106 -2.99 -17.18 2.86
N TYR A 107 -2.96 -15.85 2.71
CA TYR A 107 -2.31 -15.19 1.58
C TYR A 107 -1.17 -14.23 1.97
N ALA A 108 -0.97 -13.95 3.26
CA ALA A 108 0.00 -12.92 3.68
C ALA A 108 0.93 -13.32 4.85
N MET A 109 0.78 -14.52 5.45
CA MET A 109 1.64 -14.94 6.57
C MET A 109 2.92 -15.68 6.16
N ASN A 110 2.96 -16.37 5.01
CA ASN A 110 4.11 -17.20 4.57
C ASN A 110 4.53 -16.95 3.10
N ASN A 111 4.24 -15.76 2.56
CA ASN A 111 4.38 -15.48 1.12
C ASN A 111 5.52 -14.50 0.78
N ILE A 112 6.54 -14.37 1.66
CA ILE A 112 7.71 -13.49 1.48
C ILE A 112 8.99 -14.23 1.85
#